data_AF-A0A527GKD4-F1
#
_entry.id   AF-A0A527GKD4-F1
#
_cell.length_a   1.000
_cell.length_b   1.000
_cell.length_c   1.000
_cell.angle_alpha   90.00
_cell.angle_beta   90.00
_cell.angle_gamma   90.00
#
_symmetry.space_group_name_H-M   'P 1'
#
loop_
_entity.id
_entity.type
_entity.pdbx_description
1 polymer ?
#
loop_
_entity_poly.entity_id
_entity_poly.type
_entity_poly.pdbx_seq_one_letter_code
_entity_poly.pdbx_strand_id
1 'polypeptide(L)'
;FGAPTVVMVDNLGETRTSTASANHQGLIVIGSEMAGGGLVSPDALAICRRGIRNVLKHAGVLNGAPDIAPGANARVLKVPGSEGYLLSEEDGVFEPLSPLGSAVSKGDLAG
;
A
#
# COMPACT_ATOMS: atom_id res chain seq x y z
N PHE A 1 -11.99 2.06 1.01
CA PHE A 1 -11.00 3.03 0.50
C PHE A 1 -11.15 3.23 -1.01
N GLY A 2 -10.96 2.19 -1.84
CA GLY A 2 -11.15 2.32 -3.30
C GLY A 2 -9.89 2.80 -4.04
N ALA A 3 -8.73 2.26 -3.64
CA ALA A 3 -7.48 2.39 -4.37
C ALA A 3 -7.44 1.38 -5.53
N PRO A 4 -6.66 1.62 -6.60
CA PRO A 4 -6.54 0.67 -7.71
C PRO A 4 -5.87 -0.65 -7.29
N THR A 5 -4.91 -0.57 -6.36
CA THR A 5 -4.20 -1.72 -5.80
C THR A 5 -4.47 -1.84 -4.31
N VAL A 6 -4.76 -3.06 -3.85
CA VAL A 6 -4.86 -3.42 -2.44
C VAL A 6 -3.75 -4.40 -2.12
N VAL A 7 -3.01 -4.14 -1.05
CA VAL A 7 -1.94 -5.03 -0.58
C VAL A 7 -2.29 -5.54 0.80
N MET A 8 -2.37 -6.86 0.95
CA MET A 8 -2.40 -7.54 2.24
C MET A 8 -0.96 -7.64 2.73
N VAL A 9 -0.62 -6.81 3.70
CA VAL A 9 0.71 -6.78 4.30
C VAL A 9 0.67 -7.56 5.61
N ASP A 10 1.58 -8.52 5.72
CA ASP A 10 2.00 -9.06 7.00
C ASP A 10 3.31 -8.35 7.34
N ASN A 11 3.32 -7.51 8.39
CA ASN A 11 4.48 -6.72 8.80
C ASN A 11 5.59 -7.60 9.44
N LEU A 12 5.71 -8.86 9.00
CA LEU A 12 6.63 -9.87 9.53
C LEU A 12 6.54 -10.01 11.06
N GLY A 13 5.34 -9.85 11.60
CA GLY A 13 5.10 -9.87 13.05
C GLY A 13 5.58 -8.64 13.83
N GLU A 14 5.91 -7.52 13.19
CA GLU A 14 6.33 -6.28 13.87
C GLU A 14 5.18 -5.72 14.74
N THR A 15 5.45 -5.57 16.04
CA THR A 15 4.44 -5.18 17.05
C THR A 15 4.49 -3.70 17.42
N ARG A 16 5.54 -2.96 17.02
CA ARG A 16 5.79 -1.57 17.44
C ARG A 16 5.20 -0.52 16.51
N THR A 17 4.41 -0.92 15.52
CA THR A 17 3.73 0.02 14.60
C THR A 17 2.40 0.49 15.18
N SER A 18 1.94 1.68 14.74
CA SER A 18 0.59 2.16 15.08
C SER A 18 -0.50 1.21 14.61
N THR A 19 -0.29 0.57 13.46
CA THR A 19 -1.20 -0.43 12.89
C THR A 19 -1.25 -1.70 13.72
N ALA A 20 -0.11 -2.19 14.21
CA ALA A 20 -0.06 -3.34 15.12
C ALA A 20 -0.75 -3.03 16.45
N SER A 21 -0.51 -1.84 17.03
CA SER A 21 -1.18 -1.41 18.27
C SER A 21 -2.71 -1.35 18.12
N ALA A 22 -3.21 -0.75 17.04
CA ALA A 22 -4.64 -0.69 16.77
C ALA A 22 -5.25 -2.08 16.52
N ASN A 23 -4.58 -2.94 15.75
CA ASN A 23 -5.00 -4.33 15.53
C ASN A 23 -5.04 -5.12 16.85
N HIS A 24 -4.08 -4.92 17.75
CA HIS A 24 -4.05 -5.57 19.07
C HIS A 24 -5.26 -5.19 19.95
N GLN A 25 -5.81 -4.00 19.73
CA GLN A 25 -7.06 -3.54 20.36
C GLN A 25 -8.33 -4.00 19.63
N GLY A 26 -8.21 -4.85 18.62
CA GLY A 26 -9.34 -5.36 17.83
C GLY A 26 -9.93 -4.34 16.84
N LEU A 27 -9.21 -3.26 16.55
CA LEU A 27 -9.67 -2.23 15.60
C LEU A 27 -9.36 -2.64 14.16
N ILE A 28 -10.22 -2.20 13.25
CA ILE A 28 -9.95 -2.30 11.80
C ILE A 28 -8.94 -1.23 11.42
N VAL A 29 -7.85 -1.65 10.79
CA VAL A 29 -6.80 -0.75 10.31
C VAL A 29 -6.75 -0.74 8.79
N ILE A 30 -6.65 0.46 8.22
CA ILE A 30 -6.37 0.68 6.80
C ILE A 30 -5.10 1.52 6.72
N GLY A 31 -4.02 0.91 6.25
CA GLY A 31 -2.80 1.62 5.86
C GLY A 31 -2.88 2.09 4.41
N SER A 32 -2.07 3.09 4.06
CA SER A 32 -1.91 3.53 2.68
C SER A 32 -0.46 3.90 2.40
N GLU A 33 0.03 3.49 1.24
CA GLU A 33 1.31 3.90 0.68
C GLU A 33 1.02 4.72 -0.58
N MET A 34 1.35 6.01 -0.54
CA MET A 34 0.85 6.99 -1.51
C MET A 34 2.01 7.65 -2.26
N ALA A 35 2.62 6.88 -3.17
CA ALA A 35 3.87 7.21 -3.88
C ALA A 35 5.09 7.24 -2.94
N GLY A 36 6.16 7.96 -3.30
CA GLY A 36 7.41 7.94 -2.55
C GLY A 36 8.40 9.02 -2.99
N GLY A 37 9.67 8.85 -2.66
CA GLY A 37 10.76 9.77 -3.04
C GLY A 37 10.79 11.10 -2.28
N GLY A 38 10.05 11.21 -1.16
CA GLY A 38 9.97 12.45 -0.39
C GLY A 38 9.17 13.57 -1.09
N LEU A 39 8.39 13.23 -2.12
CA LEU A 39 7.62 14.16 -2.93
C LEU A 39 6.12 13.91 -2.80
N VAL A 40 5.33 14.88 -3.29
CA VAL A 40 3.87 14.76 -3.38
C VAL A 40 3.48 14.43 -4.82
N SER A 41 2.90 13.24 -5.02
CA SER A 41 2.26 12.89 -6.29
C SER A 41 0.81 13.41 -6.31
N PRO A 42 0.40 14.23 -7.30
CA PRO A 42 -0.98 14.69 -7.43
C PRO A 42 -1.99 13.54 -7.55
N ASP A 43 -1.61 12.47 -8.27
CA ASP A 43 -2.47 11.29 -8.45
C ASP A 43 -2.66 10.53 -7.13
N ALA A 44 -1.56 10.31 -6.39
CA ALA A 44 -1.63 9.68 -5.08
C ALA A 44 -2.45 10.52 -4.09
N LEU A 45 -2.32 11.86 -4.13
CA LEU A 45 -3.09 12.77 -3.31
C LEU A 45 -4.59 12.70 -3.64
N ALA A 46 -4.96 12.62 -4.92
CA ALA A 46 -6.35 12.45 -5.35
C ALA A 46 -6.95 11.13 -4.84
N ILE A 47 -6.19 10.03 -4.95
CA ILE A 47 -6.59 8.72 -4.42
C ILE A 47 -6.78 8.78 -2.90
N CYS A 48 -5.81 9.37 -2.18
CA CYS A 48 -5.86 9.49 -0.72
C CYS A 48 -7.08 10.31 -0.26
N ARG A 49 -7.31 11.47 -0.88
CA ARG A 49 -8.46 12.35 -0.58
C ARG A 49 -9.81 11.67 -0.82
N ARG A 50 -9.95 10.91 -1.90
CA ARG A 50 -11.17 10.12 -2.18
C ARG A 50 -11.28 8.97 -1.19
N GLY A 51 -10.19 8.26 -0.95
CA GLY A 51 -10.13 7.07 -0.09
C GLY A 51 -10.54 7.33 1.35
N ILE A 52 -10.04 8.42 1.95
CA ILE A 52 -10.43 8.82 3.31
C ILE A 52 -11.93 9.15 3.36
N ARG A 53 -12.44 9.94 2.42
CA ARG A 53 -13.89 10.26 2.36
C ARG A 53 -14.74 9.01 2.20
N ASN A 54 -14.28 8.05 1.39
CA ASN A 54 -14.97 6.77 1.21
C ASN A 54 -15.02 5.95 2.49
N VAL A 55 -13.92 5.91 3.26
CA VAL A 55 -13.90 5.22 4.56
C VAL A 55 -14.85 5.91 5.54
N LEU A 56 -14.84 7.24 5.62
CA LEU A 56 -15.73 7.98 6.51
C LEU A 56 -17.22 7.81 6.14
N LYS A 57 -17.54 7.80 4.85
CA LYS A 57 -18.89 7.49 4.36
C LYS A 57 -19.30 6.06 4.68
N HIS A 58 -18.41 5.10 4.44
CA HIS A 58 -18.64 3.69 4.76
C HIS A 58 -18.90 3.48 6.27
N ALA A 59 -18.19 4.21 7.13
CA ALA A 59 -18.37 4.19 8.58
C ALA A 59 -19.60 4.99 9.05
N GLY A 60 -20.38 5.60 8.15
CA GLY A 60 -21.55 6.42 8.51
C GLY A 60 -21.22 7.78 9.14
N VAL A 61 -19.95 8.18 9.18
CA VAL A 61 -19.51 9.49 9.72
C VAL A 61 -19.85 10.63 8.75
N LEU A 62 -19.74 10.37 7.44
CA LEU A 62 -20.17 11.30 6.39
C LEU A 62 -21.37 10.73 5.64
N ASN A 63 -22.29 11.62 5.22
CA ASN A 63 -23.45 11.23 4.42
C ASN A 63 -23.07 10.83 2.98
N GLY A 64 -23.91 9.98 2.39
CA GLY A 64 -23.82 9.56 1.00
C GLY A 64 -22.97 8.31 0.76
N ALA A 65 -23.00 7.80 -0.47
CA ALA A 65 -22.29 6.58 -0.84
C ALA A 65 -20.79 6.85 -1.12
N PRO A 66 -19.92 5.85 -0.87
CA PRO A 66 -18.53 5.88 -1.33
C PRO A 66 -18.43 6.14 -2.84
N ASP A 67 -17.49 6.98 -3.24
CA ASP A 67 -17.15 7.26 -4.63
C ASP A 67 -16.14 6.21 -5.13
N ILE A 68 -16.63 5.22 -5.88
CA ILE A 68 -15.83 4.09 -6.36
C ILE A 68 -15.45 4.33 -7.82
N ALA A 69 -14.18 4.70 -8.03
CA ALA A 69 -13.62 4.87 -9.36
C ALA A 69 -13.56 3.54 -10.13
N PRO A 70 -13.69 3.54 -11.47
CA PRO A 70 -13.38 2.39 -12.30
C PRO A 70 -11.97 1.84 -11.98
N GLY A 71 -11.86 0.52 -11.85
CA GLY A 71 -10.60 -0.14 -11.50
C GLY A 71 -10.26 -0.11 -10.00
N ALA A 72 -11.14 0.37 -9.13
CA ALA A 72 -10.96 0.20 -7.68
C ALA A 72 -10.85 -1.29 -7.33
N ASN A 73 -9.84 -1.62 -6.53
CA ASN A 73 -9.48 -2.98 -6.12
C ASN A 73 -9.18 -3.93 -7.31
N ALA A 74 -8.82 -3.42 -8.48
CA ALA A 74 -8.53 -4.24 -9.66
C ALA A 74 -7.33 -5.18 -9.45
N ARG A 75 -6.40 -4.81 -8.57
CA ARG A 75 -5.24 -5.62 -8.22
C ARG A 75 -5.20 -5.86 -6.71
N VAL A 76 -5.37 -7.12 -6.30
CA VAL A 76 -5.24 -7.53 -4.90
C VAL A 76 -3.99 -8.39 -4.76
N LEU A 77 -3.05 -7.93 -3.94
CA LEU A 77 -1.74 -8.55 -3.73
C LEU A 77 -1.57 -8.96 -2.27
N LYS A 78 -0.65 -9.89 -2.06
CA LYS A 78 -0.13 -10.24 -0.74
C LYS A 78 1.39 -10.15 -0.79
N VAL A 79 2.01 -9.56 0.23
CA VAL A 79 3.47 -9.62 0.37
C VAL A 79 3.84 -11.07 0.71
N PRO A 80 4.74 -11.74 -0.05
CA PRO A 80 5.01 -13.17 0.11
C PRO A 80 5.95 -13.48 1.30
N GLY A 81 5.87 -12.72 2.39
CA GLY A 81 6.79 -12.83 3.53
C GLY A 81 8.20 -12.38 3.16
N SER A 82 9.22 -13.02 3.74
CA SER A 82 10.64 -12.69 3.52
C SER A 82 11.09 -12.78 2.07
N GLU A 83 10.48 -13.69 1.28
CA GLU A 83 10.77 -13.85 -0.15
C GLU A 83 10.35 -12.63 -0.99
N GLY A 84 9.60 -11.69 -0.41
CA GLY A 84 9.19 -10.44 -1.06
C GLY A 84 10.23 -9.33 -0.96
N TYR A 85 11.35 -9.58 -0.29
CA TYR A 85 12.37 -8.57 0.00
C TYR A 85 13.70 -8.97 -0.62
N LEU A 86 14.37 -7.99 -1.20
CA LEU A 86 15.77 -8.06 -1.61
C LEU A 86 16.53 -7.01 -0.79
N LEU A 87 17.56 -7.45 -0.07
CA LEU A 87 18.38 -6.60 0.77
C LEU A 87 19.77 -6.50 0.15
N SER A 88 20.34 -5.30 0.11
CA SER A 88 21.75 -5.13 -0.27
C SER A 88 22.64 -5.56 0.88
N GLU A 89 23.68 -6.34 0.59
CA GLU A 89 24.70 -6.73 1.57
C GLU A 89 25.82 -5.70 1.67
N GLU A 90 25.88 -4.76 0.73
CA GLU A 90 26.93 -3.75 0.60
C GLU A 90 26.35 -2.36 0.35
N ASP A 91 27.14 -1.32 0.66
CA ASP A 91 26.85 0.06 0.30
C ASP A 91 27.15 0.30 -1.18
N GLY A 92 26.33 1.11 -1.86
CA GLY A 92 26.56 1.41 -3.26
C GLY A 92 25.50 2.28 -3.92
N VAL A 93 25.55 2.33 -5.25
CA VAL A 93 24.51 2.96 -6.08
C VAL A 93 23.60 1.85 -6.60
N PHE A 94 22.31 1.94 -6.26
CA PHE A 94 21.30 1.00 -6.74
C PHE A 94 20.60 1.55 -7.99
N GLU A 95 20.61 0.79 -9.09
CA GLU A 95 19.98 1.16 -10.35
C GLU A 95 18.77 0.23 -10.63
N PRO A 96 17.54 0.59 -10.22
CA PRO A 96 16.40 -0.30 -10.39
C PRO A 96 16.07 -0.53 -11.88
N LEU A 97 15.97 -1.81 -12.29
CA LEU A 97 15.66 -2.17 -13.68
C LEU A 97 14.16 -2.21 -14.00
N SER A 98 13.32 -2.29 -12.97
CA SER A 98 11.86 -2.39 -13.12
C SER A 98 11.15 -1.25 -12.41
N PRO A 99 10.25 -0.51 -13.08
CA PRO A 99 9.43 0.50 -12.42
C PRO A 99 8.40 -0.14 -11.47
N LEU A 100 7.91 0.64 -10.50
CA LEU A 100 6.85 0.20 -9.59
C LEU A 100 5.62 -0.25 -10.36
N GLY A 101 5.09 -1.41 -9.97
CA GLY A 101 3.89 -2.00 -10.57
C GLY A 101 4.16 -3.01 -11.68
N SER A 102 5.39 -3.09 -12.21
CA SER A 102 5.80 -4.13 -13.15
C SER A 102 5.61 -5.53 -12.60
N ALA A 103 5.36 -6.48 -13.50
CA ALA A 103 5.45 -7.90 -13.20
C ALA A 103 6.92 -8.34 -13.39
N VAL A 104 7.41 -9.15 -12.46
CA VAL A 104 8.77 -9.73 -12.47
C VAL A 104 8.68 -11.22 -12.15
N SER A 105 9.71 -11.97 -12.52
CA SER A 105 9.86 -13.41 -12.29
C SER A 105 11.04 -13.70 -11.37
N LYS A 106 11.01 -14.87 -10.71
CA LYS A 106 12.15 -15.34 -9.91
C LYS A 106 13.39 -15.49 -10.81
N GLY A 107 14.48 -14.84 -10.41
CA GLY A 107 15.74 -14.83 -11.14
C GLY A 107 15.93 -13.63 -12.06
N ASP A 108 14.92 -12.78 -12.23
CA ASP A 108 15.08 -11.50 -12.91
C ASP A 108 16.03 -10.58 -12.10
N LEU A 109 16.85 -9.81 -12.81
CA LEU A 109 17.68 -8.79 -12.17
C LEU A 109 16.79 -7.67 -11.60
N ALA A 110 16.99 -7.35 -10.33
CA ALA A 110 16.21 -6.33 -9.63
C ALA A 110 16.77 -4.91 -9.82
N GLY A 111 18.09 -4.80 -9.98
CA GLY A 111 18.85 -3.57 -10.12
C GLY A 111 20.34 -3.78 -9.91
#